data_AF-A0A973MBA4-F1
#
_entry.id   AF-A0A973MBA4-F1
#
_cell.length_a   1.000
_cell.length_b   1.000
_cell.length_c   1.000
_cell.angle_alpha   90.00
_cell.angle_beta   90.00
_cell.angle_gamma   90.00
#
_symmetry.space_group_name_H-M   'P 1'
#
loop_
_entity.id
_entity.type
_entity.pdbx_description
1 polymer ?
#
loop_
_entity_poly.entity_id
_entity_poly.type
_entity_poly.pdbx_seq_one_letter_code
_entity_poly.pdbx_strand_id
1 'polypeptide(L)' 'MTSAVTIPRHGGTGGRTAVAARARQVVKAYGAGETRVVALDHVDVDIARGQFTAIMGPSGSG' A
#
# COMPACT_ATOMS: atom_id res chain seq x y z
N MET A 1 12.47 -4.50 -1.39
CA MET A 1 12.31 -3.52 -0.29
C MET A 1 11.42 -2.40 -0.80
N THR A 2 10.11 -2.51 -0.56
CA THR A 2 9.13 -1.45 -0.87
C THR A 2 8.99 -0.61 0.39
N SER A 3 9.19 0.70 0.28
CA SER A 3 9.07 1.62 1.40
C SER A 3 7.94 2.60 1.09
N ALA A 4 6.88 2.61 1.90
CA ALA A 4 5.84 3.62 1.81
C ALA A 4 6.28 4.85 2.60
N VAL A 5 6.48 5.98 1.93
CA VAL A 5 6.78 7.26 2.58
C VAL A 5 5.46 8.01 2.71
N THR A 6 4.98 8.16 3.94
CA THR A 6 3.87 9.07 4.23
C THR A 6 4.45 10.47 4.41
N ILE A 7 4.04 11.43 3.57
CA ILE A 7 4.41 12.84 3.74
C ILE A 7 3.28 13.53 4.51
N PRO A 8 3.43 13.78 5.82
CA PRO A 8 2.40 14.47 6.57
C PRO A 8 2.35 15.93 6.12
N ARG A 9 1.19 16.38 5.63
CA ARG A 9 0.86 17.81 5.60
C ARG A 9 0.11 18.13 6.90
N HIS A 10 0.76 18.91 7.77
CA HIS A 10 0.17 19.31 9.05
C HIS A 10 -1.11 20.12 8.84
N GLY A 11 -2.19 19.64 9.47
CA GLY A 11 -3.47 20.34 9.58
C GLY A 11 -4.55 19.44 10.17
N GLY A 12 -4.66 19.38 11.50
CA GLY A 12 -5.82 18.80 12.19
C GLY A 12 -5.50 17.86 13.35
N THR A 13 -5.90 18.28 14.55
CA THR A 13 -5.74 17.66 15.87
C THR A 13 -6.34 16.24 15.96
N GLY A 14 -5.56 15.27 16.46
CA GLY A 14 -5.97 14.23 17.41
C GLY A 14 -7.11 13.24 17.10
N GLY A 15 -7.69 13.22 15.90
CA GLY A 15 -8.72 12.26 15.51
C GLY A 15 -8.10 11.07 14.78
N ARG A 16 -8.49 9.84 15.15
CA ARG A 16 -8.17 8.61 14.41
C ARG A 16 -8.43 8.87 12.92
N THR A 17 -7.37 9.01 12.11
CA THR A 17 -7.46 9.48 10.72
C THR A 17 -8.45 8.58 10.00
N ALA A 18 -9.58 9.14 9.56
CA ALA A 18 -10.61 8.36 8.88
C ALA A 18 -9.96 7.67 7.67
N VAL A 19 -10.07 6.35 7.57
CA VAL A 19 -9.51 5.61 6.43
C VAL A 19 -10.40 5.88 5.21
N ALA A 20 -9.79 6.34 4.12
CA ALA A 20 -10.48 6.55 2.84
C ALA A 20 -10.55 5.26 2.01
N ALA A 21 -9.48 4.46 2.04
CA ALA A 21 -9.43 3.15 1.39
C ALA A 21 -8.63 2.16 2.25
N ARG A 22 -9.09 0.91 2.29
CA ARG A 22 -8.48 -0.18 3.05
C ARG A 22 -8.38 -1.40 2.15
N ALA A 23 -7.22 -2.04 2.15
CA ALA A 23 -7.03 -3.37 1.58
C ALA A 23 -6.41 -4.28 2.65
N ARG A 24 -6.83 -5.55 2.66
CA ARG A 24 -6.40 -6.54 3.66
C ARG A 24 -6.08 -7.86 3.00
N GLN A 25 -4.95 -8.44 3.39
CA GLN A 25 -4.45 -9.74 2.94
C GLN A 25 -4.49 -9.86 1.41
N VAL A 26 -4.14 -8.77 0.71
CA VAL A 26 -4.21 -8.74 -0.75
C VAL A 26 -3.11 -9.62 -1.31
N VAL A 27 -3.51 -10.59 -2.13
CA VAL A 27 -2.61 -11.43 -2.91
C VAL A 27 -2.89 -11.19 -4.39
N LYS A 28 -1.82 -11.01 -5.17
CA LYS A 28 -1.89 -10.95 -6.63
C LYS A 28 -0.78 -11.78 -7.22
N ALA A 29 -1.15 -12.73 -8.07
CA ALA A 29 -0.20 -13.49 -8.87
C ALA A 29 -0.50 -13.33 -10.37
N TYR A 30 0.55 -13.41 -11.18
CA TYR A 30 0.51 -13.46 -12.63
C TYR A 30 1.16 -14.76 -13.12
N GLY A 31 0.71 -15.25 -14.28
CA GLY A 31 1.19 -16.52 -14.82
C GLY A 31 0.67 -17.75 -14.05
N ALA A 32 1.18 -18.92 -14.41
CA ALA A 32 0.80 -20.21 -13.81
C ALA A 32 1.96 -21.21 -13.90
N GLY A 33 1.91 -22.27 -13.09
CA GLY A 33 2.97 -23.28 -13.04
C GLY A 33 4.32 -22.66 -12.68
N GLU A 34 5.36 -23.01 -13.44
CA GLU A 34 6.73 -22.55 -13.23
C GLU A 34 6.94 -21.05 -13.51
N THR A 35 6.04 -20.41 -14.25
CA THR A 35 6.14 -18.97 -14.58
C THR A 35 5.31 -18.09 -13.65
N ARG A 36 4.79 -18.66 -12.55
CA ARG A 36 3.97 -17.91 -11.59
C ARG A 36 4.82 -16.89 -10.84
N VAL A 37 4.40 -15.63 -10.90
CA VAL A 37 4.99 -14.51 -10.15
C VAL A 37 3.97 -14.00 -9.14
N VAL A 38 4.35 -13.92 -7.86
CA VAL A 38 3.54 -13.29 -6.81
C VAL A 38 3.96 -11.83 -6.72
N ALA A 39 3.12 -10.95 -7.25
CA ALA A 39 3.35 -9.51 -7.29
C ALA A 39 2.98 -8.85 -5.95
N LEU A 40 1.88 -9.30 -5.33
CA LEU A 40 1.49 -8.94 -3.98
C LEU A 40 1.34 -10.20 -3.13
N ASP A 41 1.98 -10.23 -1.97
CA ASP A 41 1.93 -11.35 -1.02
C ASP A 41 1.39 -10.86 0.34
N HIS A 42 0.13 -11.20 0.62
CA HIS A 42 -0.58 -10.89 1.88
C HIS A 42 -0.46 -9.42 2.34
N VAL A 43 -0.63 -8.48 1.42
CA VAL A 43 -0.44 -7.04 1.70
C VAL A 43 -1.63 -6.45 2.45
N ASP A 44 -1.35 -5.76 3.55
CA ASP A 44 -2.29 -4.91 4.29
C ASP A 44 -1.95 -3.43 4.08
N VAL A 45 -2.94 -2.60 3.73
CA VAL A 45 -2.75 -1.14 3.59
C VAL A 45 -3.99 -0.36 4.01
N ASP A 46 -3.77 0.77 4.70
CA ASP A 46 -4.77 1.79 4.97
C ASP A 46 -4.32 3.11 4.35
N ILE A 47 -5.17 3.72 3.52
CA ILE A 47 -4.96 5.05 2.96
C ILE A 47 -5.82 6.03 3.74
N ALA A 48 -5.17 6.96 4.44
CA ALA A 48 -5.86 7.96 5.26
C ALA A 48 -6.58 9.01 4.40
N ARG A 49 -7.78 9.41 4.83
CA ARG A 49 -8.55 10.50 4.22
C ARG A 49 -7.81 11.82 4.36
N GLY A 50 -7.78 12.59 3.27
CA GLY A 50 -7.16 13.93 3.25
C GLY A 50 -5.63 13.91 3.30
N GLN A 51 -4.99 12.75 3.14
CA GLN A 51 -3.54 12.63 3.11
C GLN A 51 -3.05 12.28 1.71
N PHE A 52 -1.99 12.95 1.29
CA PHE A 52 -1.27 12.57 0.07
C PHE A 52 -0.32 11.42 0.41
N THR A 53 -0.53 10.26 -0.20
CA THR A 53 0.25 9.04 0.07
C THR A 53 1.06 8.66 -1.16
N ALA A 54 2.36 8.45 -0.99
CA ALA A 54 3.25 7.96 -2.04
C ALA A 54 3.76 6.56 -1.71
N ILE A 55 3.67 5.63 -2.68
CA ILE A 55 4.21 4.27 -2.59
C ILE A 55 5.44 4.22 -3.49
N MET A 56 6.58 3.78 -2.97
CA MET A 56 7.85 3.74 -3.68
C MET A 56 8.53 2.38 -3.51
N GLY A 57 9.22 1.92 -4.55
CA GLY A 57 10.01 0.70 -4.53
C GLY A 57 10.79 0.50 -5.83
N PRO A 58 11.73 -0.47 -5.89
CA PRO A 58 12.39 -0.88 -7.12
C PRO A 58 11.40 -1.33 -8.20
N SER A 59 11.83 -1.34 -9.47
CA SER A 59 11.03 -1.91 -10.56
C SER A 59 10.61 -3.35 -10.24
N GLY A 60 9.32 -3.67 -10.40
CA GLY A 60 8.76 -5.01 -10.16
C GLY A 60 8.46 -5.38 -8.71
N SER A 61 8.44 -4.42 -7.78
CA SER A 61 8.24 -4.68 -6.34
C SER A 61 6.78 -4.72 -5.86
N GLY A 62 5.81 -4.71 -6.79
CA GLY A 62 4.39 -4.83 -6.53
C GLY A 62 3.62 -5.30 -7.75
#